data_AF-A0A931YJT4-F1
#
_entry.id   AF-A0A931YJT4-F1
#
_cell.length_a   1.000
_cell.length_b   1.000
_cell.length_c   1.000
_cell.angle_alpha   90.00
_cell.angle_beta   90.00
_cell.angle_gamma   90.00
#
_symmetry.space_group_name_H-M   'P 1'
#
loop_
_entity.id
_entity.type
_entity.pdbx_description
1 polymer ?
#
loop_
_entity_poly.entity_id
_entity_poly.type
_entity_poly.pdbx_seq_one_letter_code
_entity_poly.pdbx_strand_id
1 'polypeptide(L)'
;MFDPEAIERIRALRKEWEAEELRAFLGRQPESRAEFRTASGLPLQRVYTPEDVADTPFEEIGLPGEYPYTRGPYPTMYRGRLWTMRQIAGYGTGEDTNRRFRYLIAQGQTGLSVDFDMPTLMGYDSDDPRALGEVGREGVAVNTLDDVEALFEGIDLERISVSMTINPTAWILLAM
;
A
#
# COMPACT_ATOMS: atom_id res chain seq x y z
N MET A 1 -9.65 -27.30 -11.47
CA MET A 1 -10.01 -26.82 -10.11
C MET A 1 -11.43 -27.22 -9.73
N PHE A 2 -12.38 -27.09 -10.66
CA PHE A 2 -13.77 -27.49 -10.46
C PHE A 2 -14.14 -28.69 -11.32
N ASP A 3 -15.09 -29.46 -10.83
CA ASP A 3 -15.70 -30.55 -11.59
C ASP A 3 -16.52 -29.97 -12.77
N PRO A 4 -16.30 -30.43 -14.01
CA PRO A 4 -17.00 -29.89 -15.18
C PRO A 4 -18.53 -30.01 -15.09
N GLU A 5 -19.06 -31.10 -14.52
CA GLU A 5 -20.51 -31.27 -14.35
C GLU A 5 -21.08 -30.23 -13.38
N ALA A 6 -20.36 -29.94 -12.29
CA ALA A 6 -20.73 -28.88 -11.37
C ALA A 6 -20.74 -27.49 -12.05
N ILE A 7 -19.79 -27.20 -12.93
CA ILE A 7 -19.76 -25.93 -13.68
C ILE A 7 -20.97 -25.81 -14.61
N GLU A 8 -21.31 -26.86 -15.36
CA GLU A 8 -22.51 -26.84 -16.22
C GLU A 8 -23.79 -26.66 -15.41
N ARG A 9 -23.89 -27.29 -14.23
CA ARG A 9 -25.02 -27.09 -13.33
C ARG A 9 -25.11 -25.64 -12.84
N ILE A 10 -23.98 -25.03 -12.45
CA ILE A 10 -23.93 -23.62 -12.02
C ILE A 10 -24.36 -22.70 -13.15
N ARG A 11 -23.87 -22.94 -14.37
CA ARG A 11 -24.26 -22.19 -15.56
C ARG A 11 -25.76 -22.27 -15.83
N ALA A 12 -26.35 -23.47 -15.70
CA ALA A 12 -27.80 -23.66 -15.86
C ALA A 12 -28.60 -22.91 -14.79
N LEU A 13 -28.22 -23.03 -13.52
CA LEU A 13 -28.85 -22.33 -12.40
C LEU A 13 -28.77 -20.81 -12.57
N ARG A 14 -27.62 -20.30 -13.02
CA ARG A 14 -27.44 -18.87 -13.28
C ARG A 14 -28.38 -18.38 -14.36
N LYS A 15 -28.51 -19.12 -15.47
CA LYS A 15 -29.45 -18.78 -16.56
C LYS A 15 -30.91 -18.79 -16.10
N GLU A 16 -31.31 -19.77 -15.30
CA GLU A 16 -32.65 -19.86 -14.72
C GLU A 16 -32.92 -18.66 -13.80
N TRP A 17 -31.99 -18.36 -12.89
CA TRP A 17 -32.08 -17.19 -12.01
C TRP A 17 -32.15 -15.86 -12.76
N GLU A 18 -31.35 -15.69 -13.82
CA GLU A 18 -31.37 -14.51 -14.68
C GLU A 18 -32.73 -14.35 -15.41
N ALA A 19 -33.32 -15.46 -15.85
CA ALA A 19 -34.59 -15.49 -16.56
C ALA A 19 -35.81 -15.29 -15.65
N GLU A 20 -35.72 -15.74 -14.40
CA GLU A 20 -36.82 -15.73 -13.43
C GLU A 20 -36.65 -14.61 -12.40
N GLU A 21 -36.02 -14.92 -11.27
CA GLU A 21 -35.94 -14.05 -10.10
C GLU A 21 -35.37 -12.66 -10.44
N LEU A 22 -34.23 -12.62 -11.14
CA LEU A 22 -33.59 -11.35 -11.50
C LEU A 22 -34.49 -10.52 -12.42
N ARG A 23 -35.07 -11.14 -13.45
CA ARG A 23 -35.95 -10.46 -14.40
C ARG A 23 -37.20 -9.93 -13.72
N ALA A 24 -37.83 -10.73 -12.86
CA ALA A 24 -39.01 -10.33 -12.10
C ALA A 24 -38.70 -9.14 -11.18
N PHE A 25 -37.53 -9.13 -10.54
CA PHE A 25 -37.12 -8.04 -9.67
C PHE A 25 -36.78 -6.77 -10.45
N LEU A 26 -36.00 -6.87 -11.53
CA LEU A 26 -35.68 -5.73 -12.41
C LEU A 26 -36.92 -5.09 -13.03
N GLY A 27 -37.96 -5.89 -13.31
CA GLY A 27 -39.25 -5.39 -13.79
C GLY A 27 -40.02 -4.58 -12.76
N ARG A 28 -39.81 -4.84 -11.45
CA ARG A 28 -40.38 -4.07 -10.35
C ARG A 28 -39.52 -2.87 -9.99
N GLN A 29 -38.21 -3.05 -9.99
CA GLN A 29 -37.23 -2.07 -9.57
C GLN A 29 -35.96 -2.21 -10.41
N PRO A 30 -35.70 -1.30 -11.37
CA PRO A 30 -34.47 -1.31 -12.13
C PRO A 30 -33.28 -0.96 -11.25
N GLU A 31 -32.10 -1.39 -11.68
CA GLU A 31 -30.86 -0.97 -11.05
C GLU A 31 -30.59 0.52 -11.30
N SER A 32 -29.78 1.11 -10.41
CA SER A 32 -29.39 2.52 -10.49
C SER A 32 -28.52 2.84 -11.70
N ARG A 33 -27.90 1.83 -12.33
CA ARG A 33 -27.05 1.95 -13.51
C ARG A 33 -27.27 0.74 -14.40
N ALA A 34 -27.16 0.95 -15.71
CA ALA A 34 -27.21 -0.13 -16.69
C ALA A 34 -25.93 -0.99 -16.69
N GLU A 35 -24.80 -0.42 -16.29
CA GLU A 35 -23.52 -1.12 -16.14
C GLU A 35 -22.81 -0.64 -14.87
N PHE A 36 -22.18 -1.57 -14.17
CA PHE A 36 -21.31 -1.29 -13.03
C PHE A 36 -19.87 -1.49 -13.45
N ARG A 37 -18.99 -0.56 -13.04
CA ARG A 37 -17.55 -0.61 -13.33
C ARG A 37 -16.75 -0.28 -12.09
N THR A 38 -15.54 -0.83 -12.00
CA THR A 38 -14.55 -0.41 -11.01
C THR A 38 -14.09 1.03 -11.29
N ALA A 39 -13.37 1.64 -10.34
CA ALA A 39 -12.76 2.95 -10.54
C ALA A 39 -11.73 2.97 -11.70
N SER A 40 -11.14 1.82 -12.02
CA SER A 40 -10.25 1.63 -13.18
C SER A 40 -10.98 1.33 -14.49
N GLY A 41 -12.32 1.28 -14.47
CA GLY A 41 -13.14 1.07 -15.66
C GLY A 41 -13.42 -0.39 -16.04
N LEU A 42 -13.03 -1.36 -15.21
CA LEU A 42 -13.32 -2.78 -15.46
C LEU A 42 -14.81 -3.06 -15.26
N PRO A 43 -15.49 -3.76 -16.19
CA PRO A 43 -16.89 -4.13 -16.03
C PRO A 43 -17.07 -5.10 -14.86
N LEU A 44 -18.10 -4.86 -14.05
CA LEU A 44 -18.49 -5.70 -12.93
C LEU A 44 -19.77 -6.46 -13.27
N GLN A 45 -19.69 -7.78 -13.17
CA GLN A 45 -20.88 -8.62 -13.22
C GLN A 45 -21.68 -8.47 -11.92
N ARG A 46 -22.98 -8.78 -11.98
CA ARG A 46 -23.88 -8.74 -10.82
C ARG A 46 -23.50 -9.75 -9.74
N VAL A 47 -23.02 -10.92 -10.15
CA VAL A 47 -22.57 -12.01 -9.30
C VAL A 47 -21.46 -12.76 -10.02
N TYR A 48 -20.46 -13.21 -9.26
CA TYR A 48 -19.40 -14.09 -9.74
C TYR A 48 -19.58 -15.47 -9.09
N THR A 49 -19.33 -16.51 -9.86
CA THR A 49 -19.54 -17.91 -9.53
C THR A 49 -18.29 -18.72 -9.89
N PRO A 50 -18.19 -20.01 -9.51
CA PRO A 50 -17.10 -20.86 -9.97
C PRO A 50 -16.95 -20.95 -11.50
N GLU A 51 -18.01 -20.71 -12.27
CA GLU A 51 -17.94 -20.63 -13.74
C GLU A 51 -16.99 -19.52 -14.20
N ASP A 52 -17.00 -18.37 -13.51
CA ASP A 52 -16.25 -17.17 -13.91
C ASP A 52 -14.72 -17.32 -13.72
N VAL A 53 -14.29 -18.39 -13.04
CA VAL A 53 -12.87 -18.74 -12.81
C VAL A 53 -12.57 -20.19 -13.19
N ALA A 54 -13.47 -20.86 -13.94
CA ALA A 54 -13.34 -22.29 -14.26
C ALA A 54 -12.09 -22.59 -15.10
N ASP A 55 -11.74 -21.66 -15.98
CA ASP A 55 -10.58 -21.77 -16.88
C ASP A 55 -9.28 -21.25 -16.23
N THR A 56 -9.32 -20.75 -15.00
CA THR A 56 -8.11 -20.28 -14.29
C THR A 56 -7.32 -21.50 -13.76
N PRO A 57 -6.09 -21.74 -14.24
CA PRO A 57 -5.25 -22.83 -13.73
C PRO A 57 -4.93 -22.60 -12.26
N PHE A 58 -4.85 -23.68 -11.47
CA PHE A 58 -4.48 -23.53 -10.05
C PHE A 58 -3.07 -22.97 -9.92
N GLU A 59 -2.20 -23.25 -10.88
CA GLU A 59 -0.79 -22.82 -10.93
C GLU A 59 -0.64 -21.30 -11.03
N GLU A 60 -1.63 -20.58 -11.58
CA GLU A 60 -1.64 -19.11 -11.61
C GLU A 60 -2.04 -18.50 -10.26
N ILE A 61 -2.69 -19.29 -9.39
CA ILE A 61 -3.07 -18.90 -8.03
C ILE A 61 -2.01 -19.39 -7.02
N GLY A 62 -1.71 -20.68 -7.05
CA GLY A 62 -0.64 -21.33 -6.29
C GLY A 62 -0.83 -21.32 -4.77
N LEU A 63 0.31 -21.46 -4.09
CA LEU A 63 0.44 -21.39 -2.63
C LEU A 63 1.29 -20.15 -2.25
N PRO A 64 1.09 -19.56 -1.06
CA PRO A 64 1.91 -18.43 -0.63
C PRO A 64 3.38 -18.83 -0.50
N GLY A 65 4.31 -17.94 -0.85
CA GLY A 65 5.75 -18.22 -0.84
C GLY A 65 6.28 -18.99 -2.04
N GLU A 66 5.43 -19.35 -3.01
CA GLU A 66 5.81 -20.01 -4.26
C GLU A 66 5.41 -19.15 -5.46
N TYR A 67 6.18 -19.20 -6.55
CA TYR A 67 5.82 -18.55 -7.81
C TYR A 67 4.41 -19.02 -8.26
N PRO A 68 3.52 -18.14 -8.75
CA PRO A 68 3.71 -16.72 -9.09
C PRO A 68 3.45 -15.73 -7.94
N TYR A 69 3.41 -16.20 -6.68
CA TYR A 69 3.24 -15.41 -5.46
C TYR A 69 1.88 -14.69 -5.35
N THR A 70 0.87 -15.09 -6.14
CA THR A 70 -0.48 -14.51 -6.13
C THR A 70 -1.10 -14.52 -4.72
N ARG A 71 -0.79 -15.54 -3.91
CA ARG A 71 -1.28 -15.65 -2.51
C ARG A 71 -0.37 -15.03 -1.46
N GLY A 72 0.71 -14.39 -1.87
CA GLY A 72 1.64 -13.67 -1.00
C GLY A 72 3.10 -14.15 -1.15
N PRO A 73 4.08 -13.27 -0.85
CA PRO A 73 5.50 -13.56 -1.06
C PRO A 73 6.12 -14.52 -0.03
N TYR A 74 5.45 -14.78 1.10
CA TYR A 74 6.00 -15.63 2.18
C TYR A 74 5.02 -16.75 2.56
N PRO A 75 5.48 -17.96 2.87
CA PRO A 75 4.59 -19.11 3.10
C PRO A 75 3.74 -19.00 4.38
N THR A 76 4.20 -18.25 5.38
CA THR A 76 3.49 -18.08 6.66
C THR A 76 2.76 -16.74 6.78
N MET A 77 3.03 -15.78 5.88
CA MET A 77 2.51 -14.42 5.89
C MET A 77 2.40 -13.85 7.32
N TYR A 78 1.23 -13.33 7.68
CA TYR A 78 0.97 -12.66 8.95
C TYR A 78 0.75 -13.61 10.13
N ARG A 79 0.74 -14.92 9.90
CA ARG A 79 0.84 -15.91 11.00
C ARG A 79 2.28 -16.03 11.51
N GLY A 80 3.27 -15.73 10.67
CA GLY A 80 4.69 -15.68 11.03
C GLY A 80 5.10 -14.31 11.55
N ARG A 81 4.93 -13.26 10.73
CA ARG A 81 5.25 -11.88 11.08
C ARG A 81 4.19 -10.94 10.51
N LEU A 82 3.64 -10.06 11.35
CA LEU A 82 2.75 -9.00 10.89
C LEU A 82 3.46 -8.06 9.91
N TRP A 83 2.69 -7.33 9.10
CA TRP A 83 3.24 -6.25 8.29
C TRP A 83 3.91 -5.19 9.19
N THR A 84 4.90 -4.48 8.65
CA THR A 84 5.49 -3.35 9.37
C THR A 84 4.47 -2.23 9.45
N MET A 85 4.09 -1.86 10.68
CA MET A 85 3.31 -0.65 10.93
C MET A 85 4.29 0.52 10.84
N ARG A 86 4.31 1.20 9.69
CA ARG A 86 5.28 2.26 9.37
C ARG A 86 4.51 3.54 8.99
N GLN A 87 4.35 4.45 9.93
CA GLN A 87 3.76 5.77 9.65
C GLN A 87 4.86 6.73 9.17
N ILE A 88 4.47 7.57 8.22
CA ILE A 88 5.28 8.71 7.77
C ILE A 88 5.39 9.72 8.90
N ALA A 89 6.59 10.25 9.10
CA ALA A 89 6.83 11.45 9.88
C ALA A 89 7.94 12.30 9.26
N GLY A 90 7.76 13.61 9.34
CA GLY A 90 8.69 14.62 8.85
C GLY A 90 8.07 16.00 9.06
N TYR A 91 8.75 16.86 9.80
CA TYR A 91 8.48 18.29 9.93
C TYR A 91 9.61 18.95 10.74
N GLY A 92 9.82 20.24 10.52
CA GLY A 92 10.80 21.03 11.26
C GLY A 92 12.22 20.49 11.12
N THR A 93 12.96 20.47 12.22
CA THR A 93 14.34 19.97 12.28
C THR A 93 14.40 18.47 12.57
N GLY A 94 15.61 17.89 12.58
CA GLY A 94 15.85 16.52 13.01
C GLY A 94 15.23 16.22 14.38
N GLU A 95 15.40 17.10 15.36
CA GLU A 95 14.84 16.93 16.71
C GLU A 95 13.32 16.94 16.72
N ASP A 96 12.68 17.78 15.91
CA ASP A 96 11.23 17.87 15.82
C ASP A 96 10.62 16.56 15.32
N THR A 97 11.21 16.01 14.26
CA THR A 97 10.78 14.72 13.69
C THR A 97 11.18 13.54 14.57
N ASN A 98 12.33 13.60 15.25
CA ASN A 98 12.73 12.59 16.22
C ASN A 98 11.73 12.43 17.37
N ARG A 99 11.23 13.56 17.93
CA ARG A 99 10.16 13.52 18.94
C ARG A 99 8.93 12.77 18.43
N ARG A 100 8.59 12.94 17.15
CA ARG A 100 7.48 12.21 16.51
C ARG A 100 7.79 10.73 16.34
N PHE A 101 9.01 10.35 15.96
CA PHE A 101 9.41 8.94 15.90
C PHE A 101 9.29 8.26 17.26
N ARG A 102 9.82 8.87 18.32
CA ARG A 102 9.72 8.33 19.69
C ARG A 102 8.26 8.17 20.12
N TYR A 103 7.40 9.14 19.81
CA TYR A 103 5.95 9.02 20.03
C TYR A 103 5.34 7.84 19.27
N LEU A 104 5.62 7.73 17.97
CA LEU A 104 5.04 6.67 17.13
C LEU A 104 5.50 5.28 17.56
N ILE A 105 6.78 5.12 17.90
CA ILE A 105 7.32 3.87 18.47
C ILE A 105 6.56 3.51 19.75
N ALA A 106 6.35 4.48 20.65
CA ALA A 106 5.58 4.27 21.87
C ALA A 106 4.10 3.90 21.61
N GLN A 107 3.54 4.28 20.46
CA GLN A 107 2.19 3.87 20.01
C GLN A 107 2.17 2.53 19.25
N GLY A 108 3.31 1.84 19.12
CA GLY A 108 3.38 0.51 18.49
C GLY A 108 3.86 0.50 17.04
N GLN A 109 4.40 1.61 16.52
CA GLN A 109 5.11 1.62 15.24
C GLN A 109 6.30 0.65 15.27
N THR A 110 6.48 -0.13 14.21
CA THR A 110 7.52 -1.18 14.09
C THR A 110 8.56 -0.91 13.00
N GLY A 111 8.49 0.25 12.35
CA GLY A 111 9.48 0.76 11.41
C GLY A 111 9.30 2.26 11.20
N LEU A 112 10.36 2.98 10.85
CA LEU A 112 10.32 4.43 10.63
C LEU A 112 10.17 4.79 9.14
N SER A 113 9.34 5.78 8.81
CA SER A 113 9.34 6.38 7.47
C SER A 113 9.57 7.87 7.60
N VAL A 114 10.61 8.35 6.93
CA VAL A 114 11.01 9.76 6.92
C VAL A 114 10.50 10.40 5.63
N ASP A 115 9.76 11.50 5.76
CA ASP A 115 9.49 12.41 4.64
C ASP A 115 10.26 13.72 4.85
N PHE A 116 10.80 14.26 3.77
CA PHE A 116 11.70 15.42 3.78
C PHE A 116 11.01 16.66 3.24
N ASP A 117 11.51 17.83 3.62
CA ASP A 117 11.00 19.09 3.08
C ASP A 117 11.38 19.27 1.60
N MET A 118 10.76 20.26 0.95
CA MET A 118 11.04 20.54 -0.47
C MET A 118 12.51 20.90 -0.74
N PRO A 119 13.21 21.71 0.07
CA PRO A 119 14.65 21.94 -0.07
C PRO A 119 15.48 20.66 -0.15
N THR A 120 15.37 19.77 0.85
CA THR A 120 16.10 18.49 0.89
C THR A 120 15.70 17.57 -0.28
N LEU A 121 14.40 17.50 -0.62
CA LEU A 121 13.91 16.74 -1.76
C LEU A 121 14.48 17.24 -3.09
N MET A 122 14.72 18.55 -3.22
CA MET A 122 15.17 19.20 -4.44
C MET A 122 16.69 19.46 -4.49
N GLY A 123 17.42 19.12 -3.41
CA GLY A 123 18.87 19.23 -3.32
C GLY A 123 19.40 20.63 -3.05
N TYR A 124 18.64 21.41 -2.27
CA TYR A 124 19.08 22.71 -1.77
C TYR A 124 19.34 22.64 -0.28
N ASP A 125 20.39 23.34 0.16
CA ASP A 125 20.55 23.69 1.56
C ASP A 125 19.45 24.69 1.97
N SER A 126 19.12 24.70 3.26
CA SER A 126 18.02 25.50 3.82
C SER A 126 18.22 27.01 3.69
N ASP A 127 19.43 27.49 3.42
CA ASP A 127 19.76 28.90 3.18
C ASP A 127 19.81 29.27 1.68
N ASP A 128 19.58 28.31 0.77
CA ASP A 128 19.44 28.62 -0.65
C ASP A 128 18.24 29.56 -0.86
N PRO A 129 18.35 30.61 -1.70
CA PRO A 129 17.24 31.51 -1.99
C PRO A 129 15.94 30.80 -2.46
N ARG A 130 16.04 29.61 -3.05
CA ARG A 130 14.90 28.78 -3.48
C ARG A 130 14.21 28.04 -2.33
N ALA A 131 14.87 27.89 -1.19
CA ALA A 131 14.33 27.20 0.00
C ALA A 131 13.44 28.12 0.87
N LEU A 132 13.49 29.43 0.65
CA LEU A 132 12.79 30.41 1.48
C LEU A 132 11.28 30.11 1.58
N GLY A 133 10.83 29.81 2.81
CA GLY A 133 9.42 29.54 3.13
C GLY A 133 9.01 28.07 3.09
N GLU A 134 9.92 27.18 2.68
CA GLU A 134 9.69 25.74 2.53
C GLU A 134 10.47 24.87 3.53
N VAL A 135 11.49 25.44 4.19
CA VAL A 135 12.34 24.74 5.17
C VAL A 135 11.51 24.13 6.30
N GLY A 136 11.60 22.80 6.45
CA GLY A 136 10.92 22.02 7.49
C GLY A 136 9.38 22.01 7.39
N ARG A 137 8.79 22.45 6.27
CA ARG A 137 7.34 22.68 6.18
C ARG A 137 6.55 21.42 5.84
N GLU A 138 6.96 20.74 4.77
CA GLU A 138 6.28 19.53 4.26
C GLU A 138 6.93 18.22 4.75
N GLY A 139 8.11 18.33 5.37
CA GLY A 139 8.87 17.22 5.91
C GLY A 139 10.02 17.74 6.77
N VAL A 140 10.94 16.85 7.17
CA VAL A 140 12.13 17.26 7.93
C VAL A 140 13.16 17.94 7.02
N ALA A 141 13.78 19.01 7.51
CA ALA A 141 14.92 19.64 6.83
C ALA A 141 16.21 18.88 7.18
N VAL A 142 16.95 18.44 6.16
CA VAL A 142 18.27 17.80 6.30
C VAL A 142 19.21 18.40 5.26
N ASN A 143 20.28 19.03 5.73
CA ASN A 143 21.35 19.63 4.93
C ASN A 143 22.68 18.90 5.18
N THR A 144 22.94 18.48 6.42
CA THR A 144 24.19 17.87 6.86
C THR A 144 23.98 16.53 7.58
N LEU A 145 25.09 15.83 7.86
CA LEU A 145 25.06 14.62 8.69
C LEU A 145 24.54 14.92 10.10
N ASP A 146 24.89 16.06 10.69
CA ASP A 146 24.44 16.47 12.03
C ASP A 146 22.89 16.50 12.12
N ASP A 147 22.20 16.89 11.03
CA ASP A 147 20.73 16.86 10.97
C ASP A 147 20.18 15.42 11.01
N VAL A 148 20.87 14.46 10.38
CA VAL A 148 20.54 13.03 10.41
C VAL A 148 20.82 12.44 11.80
N GLU A 149 21.91 12.86 12.44
CA GLU A 149 22.23 12.47 13.82
C GLU A 149 21.14 12.96 14.79
N ALA A 150 20.68 14.21 14.66
CA ALA A 150 19.56 14.74 15.42
C ALA A 150 18.25 13.99 15.13
N LEU A 151 18.00 13.66 13.87
CA LEU A 151 16.82 12.91 13.44
C LEU A 151 16.71 11.52 14.08
N PHE A 152 17.82 10.82 14.26
CA PHE A 152 17.86 9.46 14.79
C PHE A 152 18.43 9.35 16.20
N GLU A 153 18.68 10.48 16.88
CA GLU A 153 19.23 10.48 18.23
C GLU A 153 18.43 9.54 19.15
N GLY A 154 19.13 8.66 19.87
CA GLY A 154 18.54 7.71 20.81
C GLY A 154 17.66 6.62 20.17
N ILE A 155 17.72 6.42 18.86
CA ILE A 155 17.06 5.32 18.14
C ILE A 155 18.13 4.30 17.74
N ASP A 156 17.98 3.05 18.18
CA ASP A 156 18.85 1.95 17.79
C ASP A 156 18.52 1.47 16.37
N LEU A 157 19.30 1.95 15.39
CA LEU A 157 19.12 1.67 13.97
C LEU A 157 19.36 0.19 13.60
N GLU A 158 20.09 -0.58 14.41
CA GLU A 158 20.27 -2.03 14.18
C GLU A 158 18.98 -2.81 14.47
N ARG A 159 18.05 -2.22 15.24
CA ARG A 159 16.84 -2.90 15.72
C ARG A 159 15.55 -2.42 15.07
N ILE A 160 15.58 -1.30 14.33
CA ILE A 160 14.42 -0.77 13.62
C ILE A 160 14.77 -0.41 12.19
N SER A 161 13.99 -0.93 11.24
CA SER A 161 14.17 -0.56 9.84
C SER A 161 13.73 0.89 9.60
N VAL A 162 14.54 1.64 8.85
CA VAL A 162 14.26 3.02 8.43
C VAL A 162 14.01 3.05 6.92
N SER A 163 12.97 3.76 6.52
CA SER A 163 12.66 4.08 5.12
C SER A 163 12.77 5.58 4.96
N MET A 164 13.44 6.03 3.90
CA MET A 164 13.59 7.46 3.59
C MET A 164 12.90 7.72 2.25
N THR A 165 11.84 8.55 2.25
CA THR A 165 11.09 8.93 1.05
C THR A 165 11.86 10.02 0.30
N ILE A 166 12.97 9.63 -0.33
CA ILE A 166 13.90 10.54 -1.00
C ILE A 166 14.17 10.06 -2.42
N ASN A 167 14.35 11.00 -3.36
CA ASN A 167 14.40 10.69 -4.79
C ASN A 167 15.68 11.22 -5.47
N PRO A 168 15.72 12.46 -6.03
CA PRO A 168 16.88 12.91 -6.79
C PRO A 168 18.11 13.14 -5.93
N THR A 169 18.01 13.18 -4.61
CA THR A 169 19.13 13.35 -3.65
C THR A 169 19.38 12.09 -2.82
N ALA A 170 18.77 10.96 -3.20
CA ALA A 170 18.79 9.73 -2.40
C ALA A 170 20.20 9.21 -2.08
N TRP A 171 21.17 9.37 -3.00
CA TRP A 171 22.53 8.90 -2.76
C TRP A 171 23.27 9.73 -1.70
N ILE A 172 22.88 11.00 -1.50
CA ILE A 172 23.48 11.86 -0.48
C ILE A 172 22.98 11.42 0.89
N LEU A 173 21.65 11.27 1.05
CA LEU A 173 21.05 10.79 2.29
C LEU A 173 21.43 9.35 2.65
N LEU A 174 21.77 8.51 1.67
CA LEU A 174 22.29 7.16 1.92
C LEU A 174 23.77 7.18 2.39
N ALA A 175 24.54 8.20 1.99
CA ALA A 175 25.94 8.34 2.38
C ALA A 175 26.10 8.95 3.77
N MET A 176 25.10 9.73 4.22
CA MET A 176 24.94 10.17 5.61
C MET A 176 24.60 8.98 6.50
#